data_AF-A0A9E5LCN6-F1
#
_entry.id   AF-A0A9E5LCN6-F1
#
_cell.length_a   1.000
_cell.length_b   1.000
_cell.length_c   1.000
_cell.angle_alpha   90.00
_cell.angle_beta   90.00
_cell.angle_gamma   90.00
#
_symmetry.space_group_name_H-M   'P 1'
#
loop_
_entity.id
_entity.type
_entity.pdbx_description
1 polymer ?
#
loop_
_entity_poly.entity_id
_entity_poly.type
_entity_poly.pdbx_seq_one_letter_code
_entity_poly.pdbx_strand_id
1 'polypeptide(L)'
;MIALLEQSERLVSSVSLDFKRYLFNFIKWENRLIGIKGARGTGKTTLLLQWIKEQNLPAEKAAYFSLDDLYFTANTLKDTVSQFYKNGGVIL
;
A
#
# COMPACT_ATOMS: atom_id res chain seq x y z
N MET A 1 5.98 6.07 -11.97
CA MET A 1 6.01 6.54 -10.57
C MET A 1 4.87 7.51 -10.26
N ILE A 2 4.79 8.70 -10.87
CA ILE A 2 3.71 9.68 -10.57
C ILE A 2 2.32 9.03 -10.69
N ALA A 3 2.05 8.36 -11.81
CA ALA A 3 0.80 7.65 -12.02
C ALA A 3 0.51 6.52 -10.98
N LEU A 4 1.54 5.92 -10.38
CA LEU A 4 1.33 4.94 -9.30
C LEU A 4 0.92 5.62 -8.00
N LEU A 5 1.52 6.77 -7.69
CA LEU A 5 1.21 7.56 -6.49
C LEU A 5 -0.21 8.13 -6.56
N GLU A 6 -0.61 8.67 -7.72
CA GLU A 6 -1.98 9.14 -7.96
C GLU A 6 -3.01 8.01 -7.80
N GLN A 7 -2.72 6.83 -8.34
CA GLN A 7 -3.57 5.65 -8.16
C GLN A 7 -3.65 5.22 -6.69
N SER A 8 -2.52 5.20 -5.99
CA SER A 8 -2.45 4.93 -4.56
C SER A 8 -3.32 5.90 -3.76
N GLU A 9 -3.17 7.20 -3.98
CA GLU A 9 -3.94 8.25 -3.31
C GLU A 9 -5.45 8.07 -3.54
N ARG A 10 -5.86 7.76 -4.78
CA ARG A 10 -7.27 7.47 -5.09
C ARG A 10 -7.79 6.26 -4.33
N LEU A 11 -7.02 5.18 -4.28
CA LEU A 11 -7.43 3.95 -3.60
C LEU A 11 -7.51 4.15 -2.08
N VAL A 12 -6.48 4.78 -1.49
CA VAL A 12 -6.40 5.06 -0.06
C VAL A 12 -7.50 6.05 0.35
N SER A 13 -7.73 7.13 -0.39
CA SER A 13 -8.82 8.08 -0.06
C SER A 13 -10.20 7.40 -0.07
N SER A 14 -10.44 6.47 -1.01
CA SER A 14 -11.72 5.79 -1.17
C SER A 14 -12.06 4.76 -0.09
N VAL A 15 -11.09 4.25 0.68
CA VAL A 15 -11.37 3.21 1.68
C VAL A 15 -11.98 3.80 2.96
N SER A 16 -13.09 3.25 3.45
CA SER A 16 -13.66 3.66 4.74
C SER A 16 -12.87 3.08 5.91
N LEU A 17 -12.80 3.84 7.00
CA LEU A 17 -12.28 3.43 8.32
C LEU A 17 -13.39 3.17 9.35
N ASP A 18 -14.67 3.32 8.97
CA ASP A 18 -15.82 3.11 9.88
C ASP A 18 -15.88 1.67 10.41
N PHE A 19 -15.38 0.74 9.59
CA PHE A 19 -15.15 -0.65 9.96
C PHE A 19 -13.76 -1.09 9.52
N LYS A 20 -12.96 -1.61 10.45
CA LYS A 20 -11.67 -2.22 10.13
C LYS A 20 -11.79 -3.74 10.05
N ARG A 21 -11.05 -4.35 9.12
CA ARG A 21 -10.96 -5.82 9.02
C ARG A 21 -10.46 -6.40 10.35
N TYR A 22 -10.99 -7.54 10.77
CA TYR A 22 -10.68 -8.14 12.07
C TYR A 22 -9.16 -8.25 12.33
N LEU A 23 -8.39 -8.65 11.30
CA LEU A 23 -6.95 -8.88 11.38
C LEU A 23 -6.15 -7.59 11.66
N PHE A 24 -6.74 -6.42 11.44
CA PHE A 24 -6.09 -5.12 11.56
C PHE A 24 -5.43 -4.92 12.93
N ASN A 25 -6.14 -5.27 14.00
CA ASN A 25 -5.66 -5.07 15.37
C ASN A 25 -4.73 -6.21 15.85
N PHE A 26 -4.60 -7.29 15.09
CA PHE A 26 -3.76 -8.44 15.44
C PHE A 26 -2.40 -8.41 14.72
N ILE A 27 -2.26 -7.59 13.68
CA ILE A 27 -1.01 -7.46 12.94
C ILE A 27 -0.04 -6.57 13.73
N LYS A 28 1.19 -7.05 13.85
CA LYS A 28 2.34 -6.28 14.32
C LYS A 28 2.88 -5.40 13.20
N TRP A 29 2.29 -4.23 13.04
CA TRP A 29 2.59 -3.28 11.96
C TRP A 29 4.00 -2.69 12.03
N GLU A 30 4.68 -2.82 13.16
CA GLU A 30 6.08 -2.45 13.37
C GLU A 30 7.09 -3.36 12.64
N ASN A 31 6.64 -4.51 12.13
CA ASN A 31 7.49 -5.42 11.38
C ASN A 31 7.86 -4.81 10.02
N ARG A 32 9.15 -4.91 9.66
CA ARG A 32 9.70 -4.37 8.40
C ARG A 32 9.08 -4.96 7.14
N LEU A 33 8.53 -6.17 7.23
CA LEU A 33 7.88 -6.86 6.12
C LEU A 33 6.74 -7.70 6.67
N ILE A 34 5.55 -7.55 6.08
CA ILE A 34 4.34 -8.26 6.47
C ILE A 34 3.76 -8.92 5.22
N GLY A 35 3.64 -10.24 5.26
CA GLY A 35 2.99 -11.02 4.21
C GLY A 35 1.60 -11.47 4.63
N ILE A 36 0.57 -11.12 3.86
CA ILE A 36 -0.82 -11.49 4.15
C ILE A 36 -1.33 -12.43 3.07
N LYS A 37 -1.55 -13.70 3.42
CA LYS A 37 -2.06 -14.74 2.52
C LYS A 37 -3.52 -15.10 2.80
N GLY A 38 -4.26 -15.48 1.76
CA GLY A 38 -5.65 -15.94 1.90
C GLY A 38 -6.41 -15.91 0.58
N ALA A 39 -7.59 -16.53 0.54
CA ALA A 39 -8.43 -16.66 -0.65
C ALA A 39 -8.82 -15.31 -1.29
N ARG A 40 -9.18 -15.32 -2.57
CA ARG A 40 -9.68 -14.12 -3.27
C ARG A 40 -10.93 -13.59 -2.56
N GLY A 41 -11.08 -12.28 -2.46
CA GLY A 41 -12.25 -11.64 -1.87
C GLY A 41 -12.27 -11.53 -0.33
N THR A 42 -11.27 -12.05 0.39
CA THR A 42 -11.23 -11.99 1.87
C THR A 42 -10.90 -10.61 2.46
N GLY A 43 -10.68 -9.58 1.62
CA GLY A 43 -10.47 -8.20 2.08
C GLY A 43 -9.01 -7.82 2.39
N LYS A 44 -8.03 -8.58 1.88
CA LYS A 44 -6.59 -8.29 2.07
C LYS A 44 -6.20 -6.89 1.60
N THR A 45 -6.56 -6.52 0.37
CA THR A 45 -6.28 -5.18 -0.18
C THR A 45 -6.98 -4.10 0.64
N THR A 46 -8.24 -4.33 1.06
CA THR A 46 -8.95 -3.39 1.94
C THR A 46 -8.17 -3.16 3.23
N LEU A 47 -7.69 -4.22 3.89
CA LEU A 47 -6.91 -4.11 5.12
C LEU A 47 -5.61 -3.30 4.92
N LEU A 48 -4.87 -3.55 3.84
CA LEU A 48 -3.65 -2.80 3.52
C LEU A 48 -3.95 -1.31 3.29
N LEU A 49 -4.98 -1.00 2.48
CA LEU A 49 -5.39 0.38 2.22
C LEU A 49 -5.87 1.09 3.50
N GLN A 50 -6.61 0.39 4.35
CA GLN A 50 -7.04 0.93 5.65
C GLN A 50 -5.83 1.28 6.52
N TRP A 51 -4.80 0.43 6.52
CA TRP A 51 -3.61 0.65 7.33
C TRP A 51 -2.77 1.83 6.82
N ILE A 52 -2.61 1.95 5.50
CA ILE A 52 -1.96 3.11 4.88
C ILE A 52 -2.74 4.39 5.21
N LYS A 53 -4.08 4.36 5.11
CA LYS A 53 -4.94 5.52 5.44
C LYS A 53 -4.78 5.96 6.90
N GLU A 54 -4.62 5.03 7.83
CA GLU A 54 -4.39 5.34 9.25
C GLU A 54 -3.08 6.07 9.52
N GLN A 55 -2.08 5.94 8.65
CA GLN A 55 -0.81 6.66 8.83
C GLN A 55 -1.00 8.17 8.66
N ASN A 56 -2.07 8.59 7.98
CA ASN A 56 -2.35 10.00 7.68
C ASN A 56 -1.14 10.70 7.03
N LEU A 57 -0.48 9.98 6.12
CA LEU A 57 0.67 10.43 5.35
C LEU A 57 0.29 10.62 3.89
N PRO A 58 0.95 11.55 3.19
CA PRO A 58 0.73 11.73 1.76
C PRO A 58 1.33 10.55 0.97
N ALA A 59 0.88 10.35 -0.28
CA ALA A 59 1.25 9.19 -1.08
C ALA A 59 2.76 9.09 -1.34
N GLU A 60 3.49 10.20 -1.36
CA GLU A 60 4.95 10.24 -1.50
C GLU A 60 5.67 9.60 -0.30
N LYS A 61 4.98 9.49 0.85
CA LYS A 61 5.51 8.88 2.08
C LYS A 61 4.94 7.47 2.33
N ALA A 62 3.66 7.26 2.07
CA ALA A 62 2.99 5.98 2.29
C ALA A 62 2.12 5.62 1.08
N ALA A 63 2.52 4.59 0.32
CA ALA A 63 1.87 4.24 -0.94
C ALA A 63 1.46 2.77 -1.01
N TYR A 64 0.44 2.49 -1.82
CA TYR A 64 0.08 1.14 -2.26
C TYR A 64 0.40 1.01 -3.75
N PHE A 65 1.26 0.05 -4.12
CA PHE A 65 1.52 -0.30 -5.51
C PHE A 65 0.95 -1.68 -5.84
N SER A 66 0.08 -1.72 -6.84
CA SER A 66 -0.37 -3.00 -7.41
C SER A 66 0.68 -3.50 -8.39
N LEU A 67 1.22 -4.70 -8.16
CA LEU A 67 2.20 -5.31 -9.08
C LEU A 67 1.58 -5.74 -10.42
N ASP A 68 0.24 -5.74 -10.50
CA ASP A 68 -0.49 -6.01 -11.75
C ASP A 68 -0.56 -4.77 -12.68
N ASP A 69 -0.05 -3.61 -12.24
CA ASP A 69 -0.03 -2.38 -13.06
C ASP A 69 0.95 -2.50 -14.26
N LEU A 70 0.53 -2.03 -15.43
CA LEU A 70 1.35 -2.02 -16.65
C LEU A 70 2.69 -1.30 -16.48
N TYR A 71 2.81 -0.38 -15.52
CA TYR A 71 4.07 0.23 -15.14
C TYR A 71 5.17 -0.81 -14.88
N PHE A 72 4.83 -1.96 -14.28
CA PHE A 72 5.78 -3.02 -13.95
C PHE A 72 6.16 -3.93 -15.13
N THR A 73 5.60 -3.73 -16.33
CA THR A 73 6.08 -4.42 -17.54
C THR A 73 7.40 -3.83 -18.04
N ALA A 74 7.65 -2.56 -17.74
CA ALA A 74 8.84 -1.82 -18.17
C ALA A 74 9.78 -1.42 -17.02
N ASN A 75 9.30 -1.49 -15.77
CA ASN A 75 10.05 -1.09 -14.57
C ASN A 75 10.09 -2.23 -13.57
N THR A 76 11.25 -2.51 -12.98
CA THR A 76 11.35 -3.56 -11.96
C THR A 76 10.79 -3.07 -10.62
N LEU A 77 10.25 -4.00 -9.82
CA LEU A 77 9.84 -3.70 -8.44
C LEU A 77 11.00 -3.10 -7.63
N LYS A 78 12.20 -3.67 -7.78
CA LYS A 78 13.40 -3.23 -7.06
C LYS A 78 13.75 -1.77 -7.35
N ASP A 79 13.77 -1.38 -8.62
CA ASP A 79 14.10 0.00 -9.02
C ASP A 79 13.01 0.97 -8.57
N THR A 80 11.75 0.57 -8.70
CA THR A 80 10.60 1.35 -8.24
C THR A 80 10.67 1.63 -6.74
N VAL A 81 10.92 0.59 -5.93
CA VAL A 81 11.09 0.69 -4.48
C VAL A 81 12.29 1.59 -4.14
N SER A 82 13.42 1.39 -4.82
CA SER A 82 14.62 2.22 -4.62
C SER A 82 14.34 3.70 -4.88
N GLN A 83 13.64 4.01 -5.97
CA GLN A 83 13.27 5.37 -6.32
C GLN A 83 12.25 5.96 -5.32
N PHE A 84 11.29 5.17 -4.84
CA PHE A 84 10.32 5.60 -3.83
C PHE A 84 11.01 6.01 -2.53
N TYR A 85 11.92 5.17 -1.99
CA TYR A 85 12.69 5.50 -0.79
C TYR A 85 13.62 6.70 -0.99
N LYS A 86 14.28 6.82 -2.15
CA LYS A 86 15.13 7.99 -2.48
C LYS A 86 14.35 9.31 -2.49
N ASN A 87 13.07 9.25 -2.82
CA ASN A 87 12.17 10.40 -2.84
C ASN A 87 11.52 10.69 -1.47
N GLY A 88 11.93 10.01 -0.39
CA GLY A 88 11.43 10.23 0.96
C GLY A 88 10.26 9.31 1.36
N GLY A 89 9.95 8.30 0.55
CA GLY A 89 9.04 7.22 0.89
C GLY A 89 9.46 6.46 2.14
N VAL A 90 8.50 6.07 2.98
CA VAL A 90 8.75 5.35 4.24
C VAL A 90 7.95 4.06 4.35
N ILE A 91 6.73 4.04 3.80
CA ILE A 91 5.78 2.92 3.89
C ILE A 91 5.33 2.52 2.48
N LEU A 92 5.36 1.22 2.19
CA LEU A 92 4.98 0.64 0.91
C LEU A 92 4.24 -0.69 1.08
#